data_AF-A0A150N386-F1
#
_entry.id   AF-A0A150N386-F1
#
_cell.length_a   1.000
_cell.length_b   1.000
_cell.length_c   1.000
_cell.angle_alpha   90.00
_cell.angle_beta   90.00
_cell.angle_gamma   90.00
#
_symmetry.space_group_name_H-M   'P 1'
#
loop_
_entity.id
_entity.type
_entity.pdbx_description
1 polymer ?
#
loop_
_entity_poly.entity_id
_entity_poly.type
_entity_poly.pdbx_seq_one_letter_code
_entity_poly.pdbx_strand_id
1 'polypeptide(L)'
;MIIHELIGIEHLFTEQVQKGYYIIRETYQNVLVEPKDGDTVRQVDAGTEEVVTIVFDPGDEYSLILLDTYTFADGIPSLDELKETIAAEYDVFVNDRWAAASL
;
A
#
# COMPACT_ATOMS: atom_id res chain seq x y z
N MET A 1 6.40 -21.61 10.58
CA MET A 1 5.66 -20.36 10.88
C MET A 1 6.33 -19.25 10.08
N ILE A 2 5.58 -18.42 9.36
CA ILE A 2 6.17 -17.25 8.69
C ILE A 2 6.03 -16.06 9.65
N ILE A 3 7.13 -15.33 9.85
CA ILE A 3 7.16 -14.08 10.60
C ILE A 3 7.35 -12.96 9.58
N HIS A 4 6.50 -11.94 9.66
CA HIS A 4 6.60 -10.71 8.89
C HIS A 4 7.18 -9.64 9.82
N GLU A 5 8.32 -9.07 9.46
CA GLU A 5 8.96 -8.00 10.22
C GLU A 5 8.96 -6.72 9.37
N LEU A 6 8.32 -5.66 9.86
CA LEU A 6 8.32 -4.36 9.19
C LEU A 6 9.74 -3.78 9.22
N ILE A 7 10.33 -3.61 8.04
CA ILE A 7 11.69 -3.09 7.89
C ILE A 7 11.71 -1.66 7.33
N GLY A 8 10.61 -1.19 6.74
CA GLY A 8 10.52 0.16 6.19
C GLY A 8 9.09 0.64 5.99
N ILE A 9 8.89 1.96 6.08
CA ILE A 9 7.63 2.61 5.78
C ILE A 9 7.87 3.92 5.01
N GLU A 10 7.08 4.13 3.96
CA GLU A 10 7.04 5.37 3.19
C GLU A 10 5.59 5.86 3.09
N HIS A 11 5.40 7.17 3.26
CA HIS A 11 4.09 7.81 3.16
C HIS A 11 4.10 8.81 2.01
N LEU A 12 3.16 8.65 1.09
CA LEU A 12 2.96 9.58 -0.02
C LEU A 12 1.66 10.35 0.22
N PHE A 13 1.79 11.67 0.24
CA PHE A 13 0.72 12.58 0.63
C PHE A 13 -0.17 12.99 -0.55
N THR A 14 -1.35 13.50 -0.21
CA THR A 14 -2.41 13.94 -1.12
C THR A 14 -1.95 14.85 -2.25
N GLU A 15 -1.04 15.78 -2.00
CA GLU A 15 -0.58 16.69 -3.05
C GLU A 15 0.27 15.97 -4.11
N GLN A 16 0.92 14.87 -3.74
CA GLN A 16 1.78 14.09 -4.64
C GLN A 16 0.99 13.03 -5.42
N VAL A 17 -0.06 12.46 -4.83
CA VAL A 17 -0.90 11.41 -5.43
C VAL A 17 -2.11 12.04 -6.13
N GLN A 18 -3.08 12.49 -5.34
CA GLN A 18 -4.23 13.31 -5.71
C GLN A 18 -4.89 13.83 -4.41
N LYS A 19 -5.49 15.02 -4.45
CA LYS A 19 -6.13 15.63 -3.27
C LYS A 19 -7.10 14.64 -2.59
N GLY A 20 -6.87 14.39 -1.29
CA GLY A 20 -7.66 13.45 -0.48
C GLY A 20 -7.17 12.00 -0.51
N TYR A 21 -6.20 11.63 -1.35
CA TYR A 21 -5.69 10.25 -1.46
C TYR A 21 -4.29 10.12 -0.88
N TYR A 22 -4.10 9.12 -0.05
CA TYR A 22 -2.84 8.79 0.61
C TYR A 22 -2.41 7.38 0.20
N ILE A 23 -1.11 7.19 0.03
CA ILE A 23 -0.52 5.87 -0.19
C ILE A 23 0.47 5.62 0.94
N ILE A 24 0.30 4.49 1.61
CA ILE A 24 1.22 3.98 2.64
C ILE A 24 1.91 2.77 2.03
N ARG A 25 3.23 2.77 2.03
CA ARG A 25 4.07 1.67 1.55
C ARG A 25 4.80 1.07 2.74
N GLU A 26 4.66 -0.22 2.93
CA GLU A 26 5.28 -0.96 4.01
C GLU A 26 6.09 -2.11 3.43
N THR A 27 7.36 -2.18 3.82
CA THR A 27 8.28 -3.22 3.39
C THR A 27 8.44 -4.21 4.54
N TYR A 28 8.12 -5.46 4.30
CA TYR A 28 8.23 -6.57 5.24
C TYR A 28 9.33 -7.52 4.83
N GLN A 29 10.17 -7.92 5.79
CA GLN A 29 11.01 -9.09 5.64
C GLN A 29 10.24 -10.33 6.10
N ASN A 30 10.17 -11.33 5.24
CA ASN A 30 9.53 -12.60 5.54
C ASN A 30 10.57 -13.62 5.96
N VAL A 31 10.35 -14.23 7.12
CA VAL A 31 11.24 -15.26 7.67
C VAL A 31 10.43 -16.53 7.93
N LEU A 32 10.83 -17.62 7.29
CA LEU A 32 10.29 -18.94 7.56
C LEU A 32 11.01 -19.55 8.76
N VAL A 33 10.26 -19.75 9.84
CA VAL A 33 10.72 -20.46 11.03
C VAL A 33 10.34 -21.93 10.95
N GLU A 34 11.36 -22.78 10.95
CA GLU A 34 11.25 -24.24 10.90
C GLU A 34 11.83 -24.86 12.18
N PRO A 35 11.25 -25.96 12.69
CA PRO A 35 11.87 -26.73 13.75
C PRO A 35 13.16 -27.37 13.25
N LYS A 36 14.21 -27.32 14.08
CA LYS A 36 15.47 -28.03 13.91
C LYS A 36 15.61 -29.06 15.03
N ASP A 37 16.43 -30.09 14.84
CA ASP A 37 16.64 -31.16 15.82
C ASP A 37 16.71 -30.65 17.28
N GLY A 38 15.96 -31.31 18.17
CA GLY A 38 15.81 -30.91 19.57
C GLY A 38 14.86 -29.72 19.78
N ASP A 39 15.16 -28.87 20.75
CA ASP A 39 14.37 -27.67 21.11
C ASP A 39 14.84 -26.40 20.36
N THR A 40 15.43 -26.55 19.18
CA THR A 40 15.97 -25.41 18.42
C THR A 40 15.13 -25.09 17.20
N VAL A 41 15.04 -23.80 16.85
CA VAL A 41 14.39 -23.34 15.63
C VAL A 41 15.42 -22.76 14.67
N ARG A 42 15.21 -22.96 13.38
CA ARG A 42 15.98 -22.34 12.31
C ARG A 42 15.11 -21.29 11.61
N GLN A 43 15.70 -20.13 11.38
CA GLN A 43 15.14 -19.10 10.52
C GLN A 43 15.73 -19.23 9.11
N VAL A 44 14.87 -19.21 8.11
CA VAL A 44 15.22 -19.24 6.70
C VAL A 44 14.64 -17.98 6.07
N ASP A 45 15.46 -17.25 5.33
CA ASP A 45 15.01 -16.11 4.54
C ASP A 45 13.93 -16.56 3.55
N ALA A 46 12.76 -15.95 3.63
CA ALA A 46 11.60 -16.22 2.78
C ALA A 46 11.30 -15.05 1.84
N GLY A 47 12.25 -14.13 1.69
CA GLY A 47 12.15 -12.98 0.80
C GLY A 47 11.53 -11.76 1.46
N THR A 48 11.22 -10.77 0.63
CA THR A 48 10.61 -9.51 1.04
C THR A 48 9.22 -9.41 0.45
N GLU A 49 8.34 -8.74 1.17
CA GLU A 49 6.98 -8.44 0.75
C GLU A 49 6.75 -6.95 0.88
N GLU A 50 6.18 -6.34 -0.15
CA GLU A 50 5.79 -4.95 -0.15
C GLU A 50 4.27 -4.87 -0.06
N VAL A 51 3.77 -4.13 0.91
CA VAL A 51 2.34 -3.88 1.10
C VAL A 51 2.07 -2.42 0.77
N VAL A 52 1.17 -2.18 -0.17
CA VAL A 52 0.72 -0.85 -0.54
C VAL A 52 -0.73 -0.69 -0.11
N THR A 53 -0.98 0.28 0.75
CA THR A 53 -2.30 0.61 1.28
C THR A 53 -2.76 1.96 0.75
N ILE A 54 -3.96 1.99 0.19
CA ILE A 54 -4.57 3.19 -0.39
C ILE A 54 -5.67 3.67 0.54
N VAL A 55 -5.56 4.93 0.98
CA VAL A 55 -6.48 5.54 1.93
C VAL A 55 -7.07 6.82 1.33
N PHE A 56 -8.36 7.01 1.51
CA PHE A 56 -9.07 8.24 1.14
C PHE A 56 -9.50 9.00 2.38
N ASP A 57 -9.21 10.29 2.39
CA ASP A 57 -9.70 11.26 3.37
C ASP A 57 -10.80 12.12 2.71
N PRO A 58 -12.07 11.97 3.13
CA PRO A 58 -13.18 12.79 2.68
C PRO A 58 -13.14 14.22 3.25
N GLY A 59 -12.21 14.54 4.16
CA GLY A 59 -12.09 15.84 4.81
C GLY A 59 -12.99 15.99 6.04
N ASP A 60 -13.44 14.89 6.63
CA ASP A 60 -14.12 14.89 7.93
C ASP A 60 -13.15 14.50 9.05
N GLU A 61 -13.46 14.90 10.27
CA GLU A 61 -12.51 14.94 11.38
C GLU A 61 -12.01 13.55 11.84
N TYR A 62 -12.63 12.45 11.37
CA TYR A 62 -12.37 11.09 11.88
C TYR A 62 -12.47 9.94 10.87
N SER A 63 -12.63 10.19 9.56
CA SER A 63 -12.91 9.10 8.61
C SER A 63 -11.82 8.95 7.56
N LEU A 64 -10.70 8.35 7.93
CA LEU A 64 -9.84 7.74 6.92
C LEU A 64 -10.49 6.46 6.41
N ILE A 65 -10.77 6.40 5.12
CA ILE A 65 -11.40 5.26 4.46
C ILE A 65 -10.31 4.44 3.78
N LEU A 66 -10.09 3.22 4.26
CA LEU A 66 -9.29 2.24 3.54
C LEU A 66 -10.01 1.88 2.24
N LEU A 67 -9.36 2.14 1.11
CA LEU A 67 -9.87 1.79 -0.22
C LEU A 67 -9.39 0.40 -0.63
N ASP A 68 -8.08 0.18 -0.63
CA ASP A 68 -7.47 -1.10 -1.00
C ASP A 68 -6.15 -1.37 -0.30
N THR A 69 -5.74 -2.63 -0.36
CA THR A 69 -4.42 -3.11 0.03
C THR A 69 -3.90 -4.12 -0.98
N TYR A 70 -2.73 -3.86 -1.54
CA TYR A 70 -2.06 -4.74 -2.49
C TYR A 70 -0.75 -5.26 -1.90
N THR A 71 -0.49 -6.54 -2.14
CA THR A 71 0.74 -7.21 -1.73
C THR A 71 1.58 -7.56 -2.96
N PHE A 72 2.86 -7.23 -2.93
CA PHE A 72 3.82 -7.50 -4.01
C PHE A 72 5.03 -8.29 -3.49
N ALA A 73 5.39 -9.35 -4.21
CA ALA A 73 6.54 -10.18 -3.88
C ALA A 73 7.86 -9.71 -4.54
N ASP A 74 7.78 -8.92 -5.64
CA ASP A 74 8.92 -8.60 -6.50
C ASP A 74 9.18 -7.07 -6.63
N GLY A 75 9.02 -6.35 -5.52
CA GLY A 75 9.39 -4.93 -5.41
C GLY A 75 8.22 -3.95 -5.53
N ILE A 76 8.52 -2.69 -5.20
CA ILE A 76 7.52 -1.63 -5.01
C ILE A 76 7.11 -1.07 -6.38
N PRO A 77 5.82 -1.04 -6.72
CA PRO A 77 5.35 -0.32 -7.91
C PRO A 77 5.73 1.16 -7.83
N SER A 78 6.08 1.74 -8.97
CA SER A 78 6.38 3.18 -9.06
C SER A 78 5.17 4.03 -8.65
N LEU A 79 5.42 5.29 -8.30
CA LEU A 79 4.33 6.21 -7.97
C LEU A 79 3.36 6.40 -9.14
N ASP A 80 3.87 6.38 -10.37
CA ASP A 80 3.05 6.55 -11.57
C ASP A 80 2.15 5.33 -11.82
N GLU A 81 2.67 4.11 -11.64
CA GLU A 81 1.86 2.88 -11.72
C GLU A 81 0.73 2.90 -10.67
N LEU A 82 1.03 3.30 -9.43
CA LEU A 82 0.00 3.41 -8.39
C LEU A 82 -1.06 4.48 -8.73
N LYS A 83 -0.68 5.61 -9.32
CA LYS A 83 -1.63 6.62 -9.77
C LYS A 83 -2.55 6.09 -10.86
N GLU A 84 -2.01 5.35 -11.83
CA GLU A 84 -2.79 4.71 -12.88
C GLU A 84 -3.77 3.69 -12.30
N THR A 85 -3.34 2.86 -11.35
CA THR A 85 -4.22 1.91 -10.64
C THR A 85 -5.34 2.62 -9.90
N ILE A 86 -5.01 3.67 -9.13
CA ILE A 86 -6.04 4.47 -8.43
C ILE A 86 -7.04 5.05 -9.43
N ALA A 87 -6.55 5.58 -10.56
CA ALA A 87 -7.39 6.18 -11.59
C ALA A 87 -8.29 5.20 -12.33
N ALA A 88 -7.84 3.96 -12.50
CA ALA A 88 -8.59 2.93 -13.20
C ALA A 88 -9.69 2.32 -12.32
N GLU A 89 -9.43 2.09 -11.04
CA GLU A 89 -10.34 1.37 -10.15
C GLU A 89 -11.25 2.29 -9.35
N TYR A 90 -10.73 3.44 -8.93
CA TYR A 90 -11.46 4.44 -8.19
C TYR A 90 -11.79 5.57 -9.16
N ASP A 91 -13.06 5.99 -9.26
CA ASP A 91 -13.54 7.01 -10.22
C ASP A 91 -13.11 8.45 -9.84
N VAL A 92 -11.82 8.61 -9.53
CA VAL A 92 -11.23 9.77 -8.87
C VAL A 92 -10.67 10.78 -9.87
N PHE A 93 -10.22 10.32 -11.04
CA PHE A 93 -9.58 11.16 -12.06
C PHE A 93 -10.52 11.52 -13.22
N VAL A 94 -11.74 10.99 -13.28
CA VAL A 94 -12.70 11.26 -14.37
C VAL A 94 -13.53 12.54 -14.12
N ASN A 95 -13.51 13.07 -12.90
CA ASN A 95 -14.43 14.15 -12.49
C ASN A 95 -13.96 15.60 -12.78
N ASP A 96 -12.90 15.83 -13.54
CA ASP A 96 -12.70 17.15 -14.17
C ASP A 96 -13.65 17.36 -15.36
N ARG A 97 -14.29 16.30 -15.87
CA ARG A 97 -15.23 16.41 -17.01
C ARG A 97 -16.63 16.87 -16.61
N TRP A 98 -17.00 16.82 -15.33
CA TRP A 98 -18.34 17.22 -14.85
C TRP A 98 -18.35 18.60 -14.18
N ALA A 99 -17.18 19.11 -13.74
CA ALA A 99 -17.07 20.49 -13.24
C ALA A 99 -17.29 21.57 -14.32
N ALA A 100 -17.12 21.23 -15.61
CA ALA A 100 -17.35 22.16 -16.71
C ALA A 100 -18.79 22.14 -17.28
N ALA A 101 -19.68 21.27 -16.77
CA ALA A 101 -21.07 21.16 -17.25
C ALA A 101 -22.06 21.95 -16.38
N SER A 102 -21.59 22.79 -15.46
CA SER A 102 -22.44 23.64 -14.62
C SER A 102 -21.88 25.06 -14.48
N LEU A 103 -21.67 25.71 -15.64
CA LEU A 103 -21.61 27.17 -15.78
C LEU A 103 -22.42 27.61 -17.00
#